data_AF-A0A381E1S8-F1
#
_entry.id   AF-A0A381E1S8-F1
#
_cell.length_a   1.000
_cell.length_b   1.000
_cell.length_c   1.000
_cell.angle_alpha   90.00
_cell.angle_beta   90.00
_cell.angle_gamma   90.00
#
_symmetry.space_group_name_H-M   'P 1'
#
loop_
_entity.id
_entity.type
_entity.pdbx_description
1 polymer ?
#
loop_
_entity_poly.entity_id
_entity_poly.type
_entity_poly.pdbx_seq_one_letter_code
_entity_poly.pdbx_strand_id
1 'polypeptide(L)'
;MKRVMTAWDDFLAPEFAHIVDLLQELPHSEAQFVILDRHNENDSFIQATLANPEQDENSRFLIETRRYETDGSWRHYRRFSANATEALPYFAQFYRDEPFAADGWEDVSDEFED
;
A
#
# COMPACT_ATOMS: atom_id res chain seq x y z
N MET A 1 8.22 -12.94 -6.23
CA MET A 1 8.24 -11.91 -7.33
C MET A 1 7.34 -10.76 -6.91
N LYS A 2 7.62 -9.50 -7.25
CA LYS A 2 6.70 -8.39 -6.92
C LYS A 2 5.52 -8.36 -7.89
N ARG A 3 4.38 -7.90 -7.40
CA ARG A 3 3.18 -7.64 -8.19
C ARG A 3 2.52 -6.36 -7.69
N VAL A 4 1.96 -5.58 -8.62
CA VAL A 4 1.06 -4.48 -8.28
C VAL A 4 -0.34 -4.77 -8.82
N MET A 5 -1.37 -4.57 -8.01
CA MET A 5 -2.76 -4.80 -8.35
C MET A 5 -3.58 -3.53 -8.14
N THR A 6 -4.57 -3.35 -9.01
CA THR A 6 -5.70 -2.43 -8.81
C THR A 6 -7.00 -3.25 -8.79
N ALA A 7 -8.15 -2.59 -8.71
CA ALA A 7 -9.45 -3.27 -8.85
C ALA A 7 -9.61 -4.01 -10.19
N TRP A 8 -8.90 -3.59 -11.23
CA TRP A 8 -9.12 -4.05 -12.61
C TRP A 8 -7.95 -4.81 -13.21
N ASP A 9 -6.73 -4.50 -12.76
CA ASP A 9 -5.50 -4.98 -13.38
C ASP A 9 -4.55 -5.60 -12.37
N ASP A 10 -3.80 -6.59 -12.84
CA ASP A 10 -2.71 -7.26 -12.12
C ASP A 10 -1.45 -7.22 -13.01
N PHE A 11 -0.39 -6.59 -12.50
CA PHE A 11 0.89 -6.46 -13.19
C PHE A 11 1.99 -7.21 -12.43
N LEU A 12 2.56 -8.22 -13.09
CA LEU A 12 3.70 -8.98 -12.58
C LEU A 12 5.03 -8.27 -12.86
N ALA A 13 5.93 -8.30 -11.88
CA ALA A 13 7.24 -7.66 -11.93
C ALA A 13 7.22 -6.18 -12.38
N PRO A 14 6.42 -5.31 -11.70
CA PRO A 14 6.31 -3.91 -12.09
C PRO A 14 7.64 -3.17 -11.88
N GLU A 15 7.97 -2.29 -12.82
CA GLU A 15 8.95 -1.23 -12.59
C GLU A 15 8.39 -0.24 -11.58
N PHE A 16 9.25 0.33 -10.72
CA PHE A 16 8.77 1.27 -9.69
C PHE A 16 8.08 2.50 -10.29
N ALA A 17 8.51 2.95 -11.47
CA ALA A 17 7.87 4.06 -12.18
C ALA A 17 6.38 3.78 -12.49
N HIS A 18 6.02 2.53 -12.78
CA HIS A 18 4.62 2.18 -13.02
C HIS A 18 3.77 2.30 -11.75
N ILE A 19 4.34 1.98 -10.58
CA ILE A 19 3.67 2.16 -9.29
C ILE A 19 3.48 3.64 -8.98
N VAL A 20 4.45 4.49 -9.37
CA VAL A 20 4.33 5.95 -9.25
C VAL A 20 3.13 6.45 -10.05
N ASP A 21 3.03 6.05 -11.33
CA ASP A 21 1.92 6.45 -12.20
C ASP A 21 0.58 6.01 -11.61
N LEU A 22 0.46 4.75 -11.15
CA LEU A 22 -0.77 4.23 -10.55
C LEU A 22 -1.20 5.01 -9.30
N LEU A 23 -0.27 5.39 -8.43
CA LEU A 23 -0.57 6.17 -7.23
C LEU A 23 -0.97 7.61 -7.57
N GLN A 24 -0.38 8.21 -8.60
CA GLN A 24 -0.73 9.55 -9.06
C GLN A 24 -2.10 9.58 -9.73
N GLU A 25 -2.46 8.53 -10.47
CA GLU A 25 -3.75 8.41 -11.16
C GLU A 25 -4.87 7.90 -10.24
N LEU A 26 -4.57 7.39 -9.04
CA LEU A 26 -5.57 6.84 -8.11
C LEU A 26 -6.73 7.82 -7.82
N PRO A 27 -6.53 9.13 -7.59
CA PRO A 27 -7.61 10.08 -7.37
C PRO A 27 -8.44 10.42 -8.62
N HIS A 28 -7.98 10.00 -9.79
CA HIS A 28 -8.57 10.34 -11.09
C HIS A 28 -9.05 9.10 -11.86
N SER A 29 -8.97 7.92 -11.24
CA SER A 29 -9.25 6.64 -11.88
C SER A 29 -10.23 5.81 -11.07
N GLU A 30 -10.88 4.88 -11.76
CA GLU A 30 -11.75 3.89 -11.10
C GLU A 30 -10.94 2.76 -10.44
N ALA A 31 -9.61 2.88 -10.30
CA ALA A 31 -8.74 1.82 -9.79
C ALA A 31 -9.08 1.38 -8.35
N GLN A 32 -9.75 2.23 -7.57
CA GLN A 32 -10.17 2.10 -6.15
C GLN A 32 -9.01 1.92 -5.15
N PHE A 33 -8.00 1.14 -5.49
CA PHE A 33 -6.82 0.88 -4.68
C PHE A 33 -5.60 0.58 -5.56
N VAL A 34 -4.42 0.69 -4.94
CA VAL A 34 -3.15 0.19 -5.46
C VAL A 34 -2.52 -0.68 -4.38
N ILE A 35 -2.34 -1.98 -4.65
CA ILE A 35 -1.69 -2.93 -3.74
C ILE A 35 -0.37 -3.37 -4.36
N LEU A 36 0.73 -3.24 -3.63
CA LEU A 36 2.03 -3.83 -3.96
C LEU A 36 2.31 -4.98 -2.99
N ASP A 37 2.47 -6.18 -3.53
CA ASP A 37 2.74 -7.39 -2.74
C ASP A 37 3.91 -8.22 -3.29
N ARG A 38 4.22 -9.29 -2.56
CA ARG A 38 5.14 -10.34 -2.96
C ARG A 38 4.32 -11.54 -3.45
N HIS A 39 4.02 -11.55 -4.74
CA HIS A 39 3.28 -12.64 -5.38
C HIS A 39 3.91 -14.01 -5.04
N ASN A 40 3.09 -14.89 -4.44
CA ASN A 40 3.40 -16.24 -3.96
C ASN A 40 4.46 -16.33 -2.84
N GLU A 41 4.78 -15.23 -2.16
CA GLU A 41 5.80 -15.17 -1.12
C GLU A 41 5.27 -14.34 0.05
N ASN A 42 4.71 -14.99 1.09
CA ASN A 42 4.14 -14.37 2.29
C ASN A 42 3.06 -13.30 2.03
N ASP A 43 2.08 -13.18 2.93
CA ASP A 43 0.95 -12.26 2.69
C ASP A 43 1.29 -10.81 3.11
N SER A 44 2.58 -10.41 3.02
CA SER A 44 2.98 -9.02 3.27
C SER A 44 2.67 -8.16 2.06
N PHE A 45 2.07 -7.00 2.29
CA PHE A 45 1.74 -6.04 1.24
C PHE A 45 1.80 -4.62 1.77
N ILE A 46 1.84 -3.66 0.86
CA ILE A 46 1.45 -2.27 1.11
C ILE A 46 0.35 -1.89 0.16
N GLN A 47 -0.65 -1.18 0.64
CA GLN A 47 -1.77 -0.70 -0.14
C GLN A 47 -2.04 0.77 0.07
N ALA A 48 -2.65 1.40 -0.94
CA ALA A 48 -3.21 2.73 -0.86
C ALA A 48 -4.62 2.75 -1.46
N THR A 49 -5.52 3.47 -0.80
CA THR A 49 -6.84 3.87 -1.31
C THR A 49 -7.12 5.33 -0.93
N LEU A 50 -8.18 5.92 -1.47
CA LEU A 50 -8.67 7.21 -0.99
C LEU A 50 -9.48 6.98 0.29
N ALA A 51 -9.16 7.73 1.35
CA ALA A 51 -9.88 7.63 2.63
C ALA A 51 -11.37 8.01 2.49
N ASN A 52 -11.68 8.90 1.54
CA ASN A 52 -13.02 9.22 1.09
C ASN A 52 -13.03 9.33 -0.45
N PRO A 53 -13.44 8.28 -1.18
CA PRO A 53 -13.43 8.29 -2.64
C PRO A 53 -14.30 9.39 -3.26
N GLU A 54 -15.34 9.88 -2.59
CA GLU A 54 -16.21 10.95 -3.11
C GLU A 54 -15.51 12.32 -3.19
N GLN A 55 -14.29 12.43 -2.64
CA GLN A 55 -13.50 13.66 -2.64
C GLN A 55 -12.39 13.67 -3.70
N ASP A 56 -12.22 12.60 -4.49
CA ASP A 56 -11.22 12.48 -5.54
C ASP A 56 -9.83 12.97 -5.07
N GLU A 57 -9.20 13.90 -5.79
CA GLU A 57 -7.90 14.52 -5.48
C GLU A 57 -7.83 15.27 -4.13
N ASN A 58 -8.98 15.64 -3.57
CA ASN A 58 -9.05 16.29 -2.25
C ASN A 58 -9.07 15.28 -1.10
N SER A 59 -9.21 14.00 -1.41
CA SER A 59 -9.17 12.92 -0.43
C SER A 59 -7.74 12.65 0.02
N ARG A 60 -7.57 12.40 1.32
CA ARG A 60 -6.30 11.85 1.81
C ARG A 60 -6.13 10.42 1.34
N PHE A 61 -4.90 10.01 1.17
CA PHE A 61 -4.56 8.62 0.94
C PHE A 61 -4.60 7.88 2.28
N LEU A 62 -5.40 6.82 2.34
CA LEU A 62 -5.32 5.79 3.38
C LEU A 62 -4.28 4.76 2.91
N ILE A 63 -3.23 4.59 3.71
CA ILE A 63 -2.15 3.64 3.44
C ILE A 63 -2.18 2.58 4.51
N GLU A 64 -2.14 1.32 4.10
CA GLU A 64 -2.11 0.19 5.02
C GLU A 64 -1.02 -0.81 4.60
N THR A 65 -0.42 -1.49 5.57
CA THR A 65 0.58 -2.53 5.30
C THR A 65 0.51 -3.64 6.32
N ARG A 66 0.46 -4.89 5.83
CA ARG A 66 0.64 -6.08 6.67
C ARG A 66 2.09 -6.53 6.59
N ARG A 67 2.69 -6.81 7.75
CA ARG A 67 4.06 -7.31 7.88
C ARG A 67 4.06 -8.59 8.69
N TYR A 68 4.70 -9.62 8.16
CA TYR A 68 4.96 -10.87 8.88
C TYR A 68 6.33 -10.79 9.57
N GLU A 69 6.35 -11.16 10.84
CA GLU A 69 7.55 -11.34 11.64
C GLU A 69 8.16 -12.73 11.42
N THR A 70 9.40 -12.92 11.85
CA THR A 70 10.12 -14.19 11.67
C THR A 70 9.50 -15.37 12.43
N ASP A 71 8.73 -15.10 13.49
CA ASP A 71 8.03 -16.12 14.27
C ASP A 71 6.65 -16.49 13.67
N GLY A 72 6.29 -15.90 12.53
CA GLY A 72 5.01 -16.12 11.86
C GLY A 72 3.86 -15.27 12.40
N SER A 73 4.09 -14.47 13.45
CA SER A 73 3.13 -13.42 13.84
C SER A 73 3.08 -12.34 12.74
N TRP A 74 1.99 -11.60 12.69
CA TRP A 74 1.84 -10.49 11.77
C TRP A 74 1.33 -9.26 12.49
N ARG A 75 1.62 -8.10 11.92
CA ARG A 75 1.04 -6.82 12.33
C ARG A 75 0.48 -6.08 11.13
N HIS A 76 -0.62 -5.38 11.33
CA HIS A 76 -1.25 -4.53 10.32
C HIS A 76 -1.16 -3.08 10.78
N TYR A 77 -0.60 -2.24 9.92
CA TYR A 77 -0.38 -0.84 10.21
C TYR A 77 -1.17 0.04 9.27
N ARG A 78 -1.68 1.16 9.79
CA ARG A 78 -2.42 2.20 9.05
C ARG A 78 -1.74 3.56 9.19
N ARG A 79 -1.78 4.35 8.12
CA ARG A 79 -1.37 5.76 8.13
C ARG A 79 -2.14 6.53 7.05
N PHE A 80 -2.19 7.86 7.21
CA PHE A 80 -2.69 8.76 6.18
C PHE A 80 -1.57 9.59 5.56
N SER A 81 -1.70 9.92 4.29
CA SER A 81 -0.87 10.88 3.57
C SER A 81 -1.75 11.89 2.85
N ALA A 82 -1.30 13.13 2.70
CA ALA A 82 -2.13 14.16 2.08
C ALA A 82 -2.34 13.94 0.58
N ASN A 83 -1.39 13.28 -0.10
CA ASN A 83 -1.40 13.05 -1.54
C ASN A 83 -0.46 11.88 -1.90
N ALA A 84 -0.42 11.54 -3.19
CA ALA A 84 0.45 10.49 -3.73
C ALA A 84 1.94 10.73 -3.42
N THR A 85 2.44 11.96 -3.54
CA THR A 85 3.85 12.29 -3.28
C THR A 85 4.30 11.93 -1.86
N GLU A 86 3.42 12.15 -0.88
CA GLU A 86 3.68 11.74 0.52
C GLU A 86 3.54 10.23 0.75
N ALA A 87 2.76 9.52 -0.06
CA ALA A 87 2.61 8.06 0.01
C ALA A 87 3.80 7.31 -0.62
N LEU A 88 4.40 7.87 -1.68
CA LEU A 88 5.46 7.24 -2.48
C LEU A 88 6.64 6.68 -1.67
N PRO A 89 7.18 7.36 -0.64
CA PRO A 89 8.30 6.83 0.15
C PRO A 89 8.00 5.46 0.79
N TYR A 90 6.76 5.21 1.21
CA TYR A 90 6.38 3.93 1.83
C TYR A 90 6.35 2.79 0.80
N PHE A 91 5.83 3.07 -0.40
CA PHE A 91 5.89 2.12 -1.52
C PHE A 91 7.32 1.89 -1.98
N ALA A 92 8.17 2.92 -2.01
CA ALA A 92 9.58 2.79 -2.34
C ALA A 92 10.32 1.89 -1.33
N GLN A 93 10.08 2.09 -0.03
CA GLN A 93 10.63 1.26 1.04
C GLN A 93 10.22 -0.21 0.87
N PHE A 94 8.91 -0.48 0.68
CA PHE A 94 8.40 -1.83 0.43
C PHE A 94 9.01 -2.45 -0.84
N TYR A 95 9.06 -1.69 -1.93
CA TYR A 95 9.63 -2.12 -3.19
C TYR A 95 11.12 -2.46 -3.05
N ARG A 96 11.87 -1.78 -2.19
CA ARG A 96 13.32 -2.04 -2.05
C ARG A 96 13.67 -3.10 -1.00
N ASP A 97 12.68 -3.75 -0.39
CA ASP A 97 12.90 -4.67 0.74
C ASP A 97 13.62 -3.98 1.92
N GLU A 98 13.40 -2.68 2.09
CA GLU A 98 13.98 -1.94 3.20
C GLU A 98 13.23 -2.25 4.51
N PRO A 99 13.91 -2.24 5.67
CA PRO A 99 13.28 -2.48 6.96
C PRO A 99 12.11 -1.51 7.21
N PHE A 100 10.97 -2.06 7.62
CA PHE A 100 9.79 -1.27 7.93
C PHE A 100 10.01 -0.43 9.20
N ALA A 101 9.71 0.86 9.11
CA ALA A 101 9.76 1.77 10.24
C ALA A 101 8.32 2.13 10.66
N ALA A 102 7.86 1.55 11.77
CA ALA A 102 6.51 1.73 12.28
C ALA A 102 6.25 3.12 12.89
N ASP A 103 7.25 4.00 12.99
CA ASP A 103 7.08 5.30 13.64
C ASP A 103 5.99 6.14 12.98
N GLY A 104 5.02 6.54 13.79
CA GLY A 104 3.77 7.24 13.46
C GLY A 104 2.82 6.50 12.52
N TRP A 105 2.97 5.18 12.36
CA TRP A 105 1.89 4.32 11.91
C TRP A 105 1.04 3.91 13.12
N GLU A 106 -0.25 3.73 12.89
CA GLU A 106 -1.16 3.13 13.86
C GLU A 106 -1.12 1.61 13.70
N ASP A 107 -0.89 0.87 14.79
CA ASP A 107 -1.05 -0.59 14.80
C ASP A 107 -2.55 -0.90 14.91
N VAL A 108 -3.13 -1.44 13.85
CA VAL A 108 -4.54 -1.78 13.71
C VAL A 108 -4.74 -3.30 13.63
N SER A 109 -3.78 -4.08 14.13
CA SER A 109 -3.83 -5.56 14.05
C SER A 109 -5.12 -6.12 14.63
N ASP A 110 -5.57 -5.59 15.77
CA ASP A 110 -6.79 -5.97 16.47
C ASP A 110 -8.07 -5.81 15.61
N GLU A 111 -8.08 -4.97 14.57
CA GLU A 111 -9.23 -4.83 13.65
C GLU A 111 -9.40 -6.05 12.72
N PHE A 112 -8.40 -6.92 12.66
CA PHE A 112 -8.32 -8.05 11.73
C PHE A 112 -8.02 -9.39 12.42
N GLU A 113 -8.02 -9.42 13.75
CA GLU A 113 -8.02 -10.66 14.54
C GLU A 113 -9.47 -11.16 14.65
N ASP A 114 -9.77 -12.31 14.04
CA ASP A 114 -11.06 -13.03 14.19
C ASP A 114 -11.16 -13.75 15.55
#